data_AF-A0A927IFM8-F1
#
_entry.id   AF-A0A927IFM8-F1
#
_cell.length_a   1.000
_cell.length_b   1.000
_cell.length_c   1.000
_cell.angle_alpha   90.00
_cell.angle_beta   90.00
_cell.angle_gamma   90.00
#
_symmetry.space_group_name_H-M   'P 1'
#
loop_
_entity.id
_entity.type
_entity.pdbx_description
1 polymer ?
#
loop_
_entity_poly.entity_id
_entity_poly.type
_entity_poly.pdbx_seq_one_letter_code
_entity_poly.pdbx_strand_id
1 'polypeptide(L)'
;MISVAKVRRRNAWRYYVRGVAFGDGHRPVGQSLKNVQEAAGLPPGRWLGRGLFALGLTEGAEVSERQMELLFGEGRHPDADRMERALLDDGVDAETARRATVLGQPIEEIEHRKQTPLLALDFVFRPQASLVVLWALGDEQTRQIIEQAHERAVAATLRWLEDEVTQTRWASGRGRTKAPALVVAAFWHYDNRNGFPLLHEHCLIANRVQRPDGSWYALDTVRLYKNIVAADTLYTLEMTTEVCETLGLATVPREVTPGLRPVMEIAGVDQALIDWSSTRRRRIEDVLEGVTDEYVKKHGRLPGERARHGLGWWAAQETRPSKKAPRPLDQLLAWWRVSALLKFGQRIVDGLLQRCQAAGAAIRARVGPWVDTALAAVDVAAVVFTVRGVFARRHVLAEARRHLLETLRGRAYVPGIDSYIADRALERYGRQLTVPQKGRRTPAPDQLSYTADFAWPTRWWIAGTDGKPPRESSRYERARAASLALQNAIRATLTAPPARGEAPPATAPAAPPTNDHDQAVPHGVDHPSREAAQTPAQRAAAIHAHQQAAMPQEYLEGRTTDPATWMTSPQNLARIAALTRAAEAHGRTVEEQADRTKHAHPAKQAPAADAGRQQQHHTAQTDQGRGVGPDR
;
A
#
# COMPACT_ATOMS: atom_id res chain seq x y z
N MET A 1 -2.81 -0.77 -0.71
CA MET A 1 -1.53 -1.08 -0.04
C MET A 1 -1.09 -2.50 -0.38
N ILE A 2 0.12 -2.67 -0.93
CA ILE A 2 0.75 -3.97 -1.20
C ILE A 2 1.98 -4.13 -0.32
N SER A 3 2.03 -5.21 0.46
CA SER A 3 3.26 -5.66 1.14
C SER A 3 3.76 -6.96 0.54
N VAL A 4 5.08 -7.17 0.50
CA VAL A 4 5.67 -8.35 -0.15
C VAL A 4 6.59 -9.13 0.77
N ALA A 5 6.40 -10.44 0.84
CA ALA A 5 7.26 -11.38 1.56
C ALA A 5 7.89 -12.41 0.62
N LYS A 6 9.11 -12.86 0.95
CA LYS A 6 9.79 -13.95 0.23
C LYS A 6 9.44 -15.29 0.86
N VAL A 7 8.92 -16.21 0.06
CA VAL A 7 8.71 -17.60 0.49
C VAL A 7 9.96 -18.41 0.15
N ARG A 8 10.71 -18.79 1.18
CA ARG A 8 12.03 -19.40 1.06
C ARG A 8 12.10 -20.70 1.85
N ARG A 9 12.89 -21.67 1.36
CA ARG A 9 13.08 -23.03 1.91
C ARG A 9 11.89 -23.94 1.63
N ARG A 10 12.18 -25.21 1.32
CA ARG A 10 11.19 -26.22 0.91
C ARG A 10 9.96 -26.34 1.83
N ASN A 11 10.11 -26.19 3.15
CA ASN A 11 8.98 -26.33 4.08
C ASN A 11 8.14 -25.05 4.28
N ALA A 12 8.49 -23.92 3.65
CA ALA A 12 7.78 -22.67 3.89
C ALA A 12 6.33 -22.66 3.37
N TRP A 13 6.01 -23.46 2.35
CA TRP A 13 4.61 -23.59 1.91
C TRP A 13 3.71 -24.17 3.01
N ARG A 14 4.26 -25.02 3.92
CA ARG A 14 3.51 -25.59 5.05
C ARG A 14 3.03 -24.51 6.02
N TYR A 15 3.76 -23.40 6.15
CA TYR A 15 3.31 -22.25 6.93
C TYR A 15 2.06 -21.61 6.32
N TYR A 16 2.02 -21.51 4.99
CA TYR A 16 0.89 -20.96 4.26
C TYR A 16 -0.32 -21.89 4.37
N VAL A 17 -0.15 -23.18 4.11
CA VAL A 17 -1.27 -24.14 4.19
C VAL A 17 -1.80 -24.36 5.61
N ARG A 18 -0.94 -24.33 6.64
CA ARG A 18 -1.39 -24.43 8.05
C ARG A 18 -1.93 -23.13 8.62
N GLY A 19 -1.81 -22.03 7.87
CA GLY A 19 -1.83 -20.70 8.41
C GLY A 19 -2.62 -19.73 7.55
N VAL A 20 -1.95 -19.18 6.54
CA VAL A 20 -2.50 -18.20 5.62
C VAL A 20 -3.75 -18.77 4.96
N ALA A 21 -3.67 -19.92 4.29
CA ALA A 21 -4.83 -20.57 3.67
C ALA A 21 -5.98 -20.87 4.65
N PHE A 22 -5.72 -20.87 5.96
CA PHE A 22 -6.72 -21.03 7.01
C PHE A 22 -7.00 -19.71 7.75
N GLY A 23 -7.23 -18.62 7.01
CA GLY A 23 -7.69 -17.34 7.57
C GLY A 23 -6.71 -16.74 8.58
N ASP A 24 -5.41 -16.91 8.32
CA ASP A 24 -4.32 -16.52 9.21
C ASP A 24 -4.31 -17.20 10.60
N GLY A 25 -5.11 -18.26 10.77
CA GLY A 25 -5.28 -19.07 11.96
C GLY A 25 -4.31 -20.24 12.09
N HIS A 26 -4.57 -21.13 13.05
CA HIS A 26 -3.84 -22.38 13.20
C HIS A 26 -4.71 -23.58 12.83
N ARG A 27 -4.44 -24.18 11.68
CA ARG A 27 -5.17 -25.37 11.21
C ARG A 27 -4.93 -26.55 12.18
N PRO A 28 -5.99 -27.24 12.64
CA PRO A 28 -5.85 -28.47 13.42
C PRO A 28 -5.07 -29.54 12.65
N VAL A 29 -4.24 -30.30 13.36
CA VAL A 29 -3.44 -31.39 12.76
C VAL A 29 -4.36 -32.48 12.22
N GLY A 30 -4.06 -33.01 11.03
CA GLY A 30 -4.74 -34.18 10.46
C GLY A 30 -6.06 -33.94 9.74
N GLN A 31 -6.58 -32.70 9.70
CA GLN A 31 -7.83 -32.37 8.99
C GLN A 31 -7.55 -31.76 7.63
N SER A 32 -8.31 -32.10 6.58
CA SER A 32 -8.20 -31.52 5.22
C SER A 32 -8.36 -29.99 5.20
N LEU A 33 -7.57 -29.27 4.39
CA LEU A 33 -7.65 -27.80 4.25
C LEU A 33 -9.05 -27.36 3.84
N LYS A 34 -9.63 -28.03 2.85
CA LYS A 34 -10.96 -27.72 2.34
C LYS A 34 -12.02 -27.78 3.44
N ASN A 35 -12.08 -28.91 4.15
CA ASN A 35 -13.07 -29.13 5.20
C ASN A 35 -12.95 -28.11 6.32
N VAL A 36 -11.72 -27.71 6.70
CA VAL A 36 -11.54 -26.70 7.75
C VAL A 36 -11.90 -25.31 7.27
N GLN A 37 -11.60 -24.94 6.02
CA GLN A 37 -12.01 -23.66 5.45
C GLN A 37 -13.53 -23.55 5.40
N GLU A 38 -14.22 -24.58 4.89
CA GLU A 38 -15.68 -24.67 4.86
C GLU A 38 -16.27 -24.55 6.27
N ALA A 39 -15.77 -25.32 7.23
CA ALA A 39 -16.24 -25.26 8.61
C ALA A 39 -15.99 -23.91 9.29
N ALA A 40 -14.96 -23.17 8.87
CA ALA A 40 -14.62 -21.85 9.37
C ALA A 40 -15.31 -20.70 8.60
N GLY A 41 -16.11 -21.00 7.57
CA GLY A 41 -16.71 -19.98 6.69
C GLY A 41 -15.69 -19.16 5.90
N LEU A 42 -14.53 -19.75 5.62
CA LEU A 42 -13.46 -19.13 4.83
C LEU A 42 -13.60 -19.54 3.36
N PRO A 43 -13.41 -18.61 2.42
CA PRO A 43 -13.44 -18.93 1.01
C PRO A 43 -12.23 -19.80 0.65
N PRO A 44 -12.37 -20.77 -0.26
CA PRO A 44 -11.23 -21.53 -0.76
C PRO A 44 -10.23 -20.61 -1.47
N GLY A 45 -8.98 -21.07 -1.54
CA GLY A 45 -7.98 -20.38 -2.36
C GLY A 45 -8.33 -20.50 -3.85
N ARG A 46 -7.99 -19.49 -4.65
CA ARG A 46 -8.26 -19.47 -6.10
C ARG A 46 -7.00 -19.27 -6.93
N TRP A 47 -6.96 -19.89 -8.10
CA TRP A 47 -5.91 -19.67 -9.09
C TRP A 47 -6.14 -18.36 -9.85
N LEU A 48 -5.12 -17.52 -9.99
CA LEU A 48 -5.12 -16.29 -10.79
C LEU A 48 -3.90 -16.23 -11.73
N GLY A 49 -4.04 -15.41 -12.78
CA GLY A 49 -2.95 -15.05 -13.70
C GLY A 49 -2.94 -15.84 -15.01
N ARG A 50 -2.36 -15.26 -16.06
CA ARG A 50 -2.34 -15.84 -17.41
C ARG A 50 -1.41 -17.06 -17.52
N GLY A 51 -0.51 -17.25 -16.55
CA GLY A 51 0.43 -18.38 -16.53
C GLY A 51 -0.26 -19.73 -16.29
N LEU A 52 -1.51 -19.72 -15.82
CA LEU A 52 -2.32 -20.91 -15.58
C LEU A 52 -2.57 -21.72 -16.86
N PHE A 53 -2.72 -21.05 -18.01
CA PHE A 53 -2.93 -21.71 -19.29
C PHE A 53 -1.81 -22.71 -19.62
N ALA A 54 -0.56 -22.33 -19.34
CA ALA A 54 0.62 -23.17 -19.55
C ALA A 54 0.64 -24.43 -18.66
N LEU A 55 -0.17 -24.45 -17.60
CA LEU A 55 -0.30 -25.55 -16.65
C LEU A 55 -1.64 -26.30 -16.81
N GLY A 56 -2.45 -25.96 -17.82
CA GLY A 56 -3.80 -26.51 -17.98
C GLY A 56 -4.75 -26.20 -16.82
N LEU A 57 -4.49 -25.12 -16.08
CA LEU A 57 -5.33 -24.66 -14.98
C LEU A 57 -6.28 -23.55 -15.44
N THR A 58 -7.46 -23.50 -14.81
CA THR A 58 -8.49 -22.48 -15.07
C THR A 58 -8.40 -21.37 -14.03
N GLU A 59 -8.45 -20.11 -14.47
CA GLU A 59 -8.55 -18.96 -13.57
C GLU A 59 -9.85 -19.03 -12.74
N GLY A 60 -9.74 -18.73 -11.44
CA GLY A 60 -10.83 -18.85 -10.47
C GLY A 60 -11.02 -20.26 -9.90
N ALA A 61 -10.37 -21.29 -10.44
CA ALA A 61 -10.46 -22.65 -9.90
C ALA A 61 -9.87 -22.75 -8.48
N GLU A 62 -10.43 -23.67 -7.68
CA GLU A 62 -9.98 -23.94 -6.32
C GLU A 62 -8.52 -24.43 -6.29
N VAL A 63 -7.74 -23.89 -5.36
CA VAL A 63 -6.36 -24.29 -5.09
C VAL A 63 -6.36 -25.44 -4.09
N SER A 64 -5.92 -26.63 -4.50
CA SER A 64 -5.81 -27.77 -3.58
C SER A 64 -4.51 -27.75 -2.76
N GLU A 65 -4.53 -28.39 -1.58
CA GLU A 65 -3.34 -28.54 -0.74
C GLU A 65 -2.20 -29.29 -1.46
N ARG A 66 -2.54 -30.33 -2.24
CA ARG A 66 -1.53 -31.09 -2.99
C ARG A 66 -0.92 -30.27 -4.12
N GLN A 67 -1.72 -29.46 -4.81
CA GLN A 67 -1.20 -28.53 -5.82
C GLN A 67 -0.27 -27.48 -5.20
N MET A 68 -0.58 -26.99 -3.99
CA MET A 68 0.28 -26.07 -3.25
C MET A 68 1.63 -26.70 -2.90
N GLU A 69 1.63 -27.96 -2.43
CA GLU A 69 2.85 -28.71 -2.14
C GLU A 69 3.70 -28.92 -3.40
N LEU A 70 3.08 -29.39 -4.48
CA LEU A 70 3.78 -29.66 -5.74
C LEU A 70 4.42 -28.40 -6.31
N LEU A 71 3.66 -27.30 -6.42
CA LEU A 71 4.16 -26.07 -7.04
C LEU A 71 5.12 -25.30 -6.11
N PHE A 72 4.70 -25.03 -4.88
CA PHE A 72 5.44 -24.14 -3.97
C PHE A 72 6.40 -24.88 -3.04
N GLY A 73 6.27 -26.20 -2.91
CA GLY A 73 7.18 -27.03 -2.12
C GLY A 73 8.19 -27.80 -2.96
N GLU A 74 7.73 -28.42 -4.05
CA GLU A 74 8.55 -29.30 -4.89
C GLU A 74 8.98 -28.66 -6.22
N GLY A 75 8.40 -27.52 -6.59
CA GLY A 75 8.76 -26.82 -7.83
C GLY A 75 8.31 -27.58 -9.08
N ARG A 76 7.23 -28.34 -8.96
CA ARG A 76 6.66 -29.24 -9.97
C ARG A 76 5.31 -28.71 -10.46
N HIS A 77 4.83 -29.31 -11.55
CA HIS A 77 3.51 -29.04 -12.10
C HIS A 77 2.41 -29.29 -11.04
N PRO A 78 1.38 -28.43 -10.92
CA PRO A 78 0.30 -28.63 -9.94
C PRO A 78 -0.40 -29.99 -10.05
N ASP A 79 -0.49 -30.54 -11.26
CA ASP A 79 -1.07 -31.87 -11.54
C ASP A 79 -0.01 -32.98 -11.74
N ALA A 80 1.20 -32.82 -11.20
CA ALA A 80 2.32 -33.73 -11.43
C ALA A 80 1.99 -35.20 -11.14
N ASP A 81 1.25 -35.49 -10.06
CA ASP A 81 0.88 -36.87 -9.70
C ASP A 81 0.04 -37.55 -10.79
N ARG A 82 -0.84 -36.81 -11.48
CA ARG A 82 -1.65 -37.34 -12.60
C ARG A 82 -0.78 -37.58 -13.83
N MET A 83 0.08 -36.61 -14.16
CA MET A 83 0.97 -36.67 -15.32
C MET A 83 1.97 -37.81 -15.21
N GLU A 84 2.57 -37.99 -14.04
CA GLU A 84 3.53 -39.07 -13.80
C GLU A 84 2.90 -40.44 -13.87
N ARG A 85 1.69 -40.60 -13.31
CA ARG A 85 0.96 -41.87 -13.44
C ARG A 85 0.72 -42.23 -14.90
N ALA A 86 0.25 -41.28 -15.71
CA ALA A 86 0.04 -41.50 -17.13
C ALA A 86 1.34 -41.91 -17.86
N LEU A 87 2.47 -41.23 -17.58
CA LEU A 87 3.76 -41.57 -18.17
C LEU A 87 4.26 -42.95 -17.75
N LEU A 88 4.08 -43.32 -16.49
CA LEU A 88 4.43 -44.64 -15.97
C LEU A 88 3.57 -45.74 -16.61
N ASP A 89 2.27 -45.49 -16.79
CA ASP A 89 1.34 -46.40 -17.47
C ASP A 89 1.74 -46.59 -18.96
N ASP A 90 2.30 -45.55 -19.58
CA ASP A 90 2.88 -45.58 -20.93
C ASP A 90 4.30 -46.23 -20.98
N GLY A 91 4.82 -46.71 -19.85
CA GLY A 91 6.11 -47.42 -19.77
C GLY A 91 7.34 -46.52 -19.65
N VAL A 92 7.17 -45.21 -19.43
CA VAL A 92 8.27 -44.29 -19.13
C VAL A 92 8.84 -44.60 -17.74
N ASP A 93 10.15 -44.56 -17.58
CA ASP A 93 10.77 -44.80 -16.27
C ASP A 93 10.45 -43.66 -15.27
N ALA A 94 10.50 -43.99 -13.97
CA ALA A 94 10.10 -43.07 -12.92
C ALA A 94 10.96 -41.79 -12.83
N GLU A 95 12.23 -41.84 -13.21
CA GLU A 95 13.10 -40.67 -13.18
C GLU A 95 12.72 -39.69 -14.31
N THR A 96 12.51 -40.22 -15.52
CA THR A 96 12.04 -39.45 -16.67
C THR A 96 10.65 -38.87 -16.42
N ALA A 97 9.71 -39.67 -15.89
CA ALA A 97 8.37 -39.21 -15.52
C ALA A 97 8.43 -38.06 -14.50
N ARG A 98 9.26 -38.21 -13.45
CA ARG A 98 9.48 -37.15 -12.45
C ARG A 98 10.07 -35.90 -13.09
N ARG A 99 11.09 -36.03 -13.93
CA ARG A 99 11.75 -34.90 -14.57
C ARG A 99 10.79 -34.12 -15.48
N ALA A 100 9.85 -34.80 -16.15
CA ALA A 100 8.86 -34.20 -17.02
C ALA A 100 7.91 -33.23 -16.30
N THR A 101 7.70 -33.40 -14.99
CA THR A 101 6.82 -32.51 -14.21
C THR A 101 7.58 -31.38 -13.49
N VAL A 102 8.91 -31.36 -13.52
CA VAL A 102 9.70 -30.30 -12.87
C VAL A 102 9.62 -29.01 -13.67
N LEU A 103 9.23 -27.91 -13.00
CA LEU A 103 9.20 -26.60 -13.62
C LEU A 103 10.58 -25.93 -13.44
N GLY A 104 11.43 -26.04 -14.45
CA GLY A 104 12.76 -25.41 -14.46
C GLY A 104 13.79 -26.16 -13.62
N GLN A 105 14.55 -25.46 -12.77
CA GLN A 105 15.55 -26.12 -11.93
C GLN A 105 14.88 -26.85 -10.74
N PRO A 106 15.18 -28.14 -10.50
CA PRO A 106 14.71 -28.85 -9.31
C PRO A 106 15.16 -28.16 -8.03
N ILE A 107 14.29 -28.16 -7.02
CA ILE A 107 14.60 -27.55 -5.73
C ILE A 107 15.73 -28.31 -5.02
N GLU A 108 15.75 -29.63 -5.16
CA GLU A 108 16.78 -30.48 -4.54
C GLU A 108 18.19 -30.14 -5.03
N GLU A 109 18.34 -29.78 -6.30
CA GLU A 109 19.63 -29.35 -6.87
C GLU A 109 20.10 -28.01 -6.28
N ILE A 110 19.18 -27.10 -5.98
CA ILE A 110 19.48 -25.81 -5.33
C ILE A 110 19.96 -26.05 -3.90
N GLU A 111 19.26 -26.93 -3.17
CA GLU A 111 19.61 -27.28 -1.79
C GLU A 111 20.93 -28.06 -1.71
N HIS A 112 21.21 -28.97 -2.66
CA HIS A 112 22.48 -29.69 -2.76
C HIS A 112 23.68 -28.73 -2.93
N ARG A 113 23.48 -27.61 -3.62
CA ARG A 113 24.46 -26.51 -3.73
C ARG A 113 24.53 -25.61 -2.49
N LYS A 114 23.86 -25.99 -1.39
CA LYS A 114 23.74 -25.24 -0.13
C LYS A 114 23.13 -23.84 -0.33
N GLN A 115 22.28 -23.68 -1.34
CA GLN A 115 21.57 -22.42 -1.61
C GLN A 115 20.13 -22.48 -1.06
N THR A 116 19.59 -21.33 -0.68
CA THR A 116 18.19 -21.24 -0.24
C THR A 116 17.28 -21.03 -1.45
N PRO A 117 16.37 -21.97 -1.76
CA PRO A 117 15.43 -21.80 -2.86
C PRO A 117 14.45 -20.66 -2.54
N LEU A 118 14.18 -19.82 -3.53
CA LEU A 118 13.07 -18.87 -3.54
C LEU A 118 11.93 -19.51 -4.32
N LEU A 119 10.82 -19.77 -3.62
CA LEU A 119 9.71 -20.57 -4.11
C LEU A 119 8.59 -19.68 -4.64
N ALA A 120 8.29 -18.62 -3.89
CA ALA A 120 7.24 -17.67 -4.22
C ALA A 120 7.56 -16.27 -3.69
N LEU A 121 6.79 -15.31 -4.19
CA LEU A 121 6.63 -13.99 -3.59
C LEU A 121 5.18 -13.82 -3.17
N ASP A 122 4.95 -13.55 -1.89
CA ASP A 122 3.62 -13.31 -1.36
C ASP A 122 3.33 -11.82 -1.41
N PHE A 123 2.40 -11.43 -2.29
CA PHE A 123 1.90 -10.07 -2.44
C PHE A 123 0.60 -9.96 -1.66
N VAL A 124 0.61 -9.18 -0.57
CA VAL A 124 -0.57 -9.00 0.27
C VAL A 124 -1.24 -7.69 -0.08
N PHE A 125 -2.39 -7.77 -0.76
CA PHE A 125 -3.21 -6.64 -1.16
C PHE A 125 -4.17 -6.23 -0.04
N ARG A 126 -4.23 -4.93 0.25
CA ARG A 126 -5.03 -4.36 1.33
C ARG A 126 -5.65 -3.03 0.90
N PRO A 127 -6.98 -2.87 0.97
CA PRO A 127 -7.63 -1.57 0.76
C PRO A 127 -7.17 -0.51 1.77
N GLN A 128 -7.53 0.74 1.49
CA GLN A 128 -7.35 1.85 2.44
C GLN A 128 -8.14 1.61 3.73
N ALA A 129 -7.70 2.20 4.84
CA ALA A 129 -8.30 1.89 6.14
C ALA A 129 -9.76 2.34 6.22
N SER A 130 -10.11 3.47 5.63
CA SER A 130 -11.49 3.94 5.52
C SER A 130 -12.39 3.02 4.69
N LEU A 131 -11.86 2.41 3.62
CA LEU A 131 -12.58 1.40 2.83
C LEU A 131 -12.82 0.12 3.64
N VAL A 132 -11.85 -0.31 4.46
CA VAL A 132 -12.03 -1.44 5.38
C VAL A 132 -13.12 -1.15 6.42
N VAL A 133 -13.18 0.07 6.94
CA VAL A 133 -14.26 0.50 7.86
C VAL A 133 -15.63 0.46 7.17
N LEU A 134 -15.74 1.00 5.96
CA LEU A 134 -16.98 0.98 5.17
C LEU A 134 -17.42 -0.44 4.81
N TRP A 135 -16.48 -1.32 4.45
CA TRP A 135 -16.75 -2.73 4.18
C TRP A 135 -17.30 -3.46 5.41
N ALA A 136 -16.74 -3.17 6.59
CA ALA A 136 -17.11 -3.85 7.82
C ALA A 136 -18.42 -3.35 8.45
N LEU A 137 -18.70 -2.05 8.35
CA LEU A 137 -19.84 -1.41 9.02
C LEU A 137 -20.97 -1.01 8.08
N GLY A 138 -20.72 -0.99 6.76
CA GLY A 138 -21.72 -0.74 5.74
C GLY A 138 -22.71 -1.90 5.59
N ASP A 139 -23.76 -1.65 4.82
CA ASP A 139 -24.73 -2.68 4.44
C ASP A 139 -24.13 -3.74 3.51
N GLU A 140 -24.92 -4.78 3.25
CA GLU A 140 -24.53 -5.90 2.38
C GLU A 140 -24.11 -5.42 0.99
N GLN A 141 -24.88 -4.50 0.40
CA GLN A 141 -24.62 -3.99 -0.94
C GLN A 141 -23.29 -3.23 -1.00
N THR A 142 -23.03 -2.35 -0.04
CA THR A 142 -21.77 -1.62 0.09
C THR A 142 -20.59 -2.57 0.20
N ARG A 143 -20.74 -3.64 1.00
CA ARG A 143 -19.71 -4.65 1.19
C ARG A 143 -19.38 -5.37 -0.11
N GLN A 144 -20.40 -5.87 -0.81
CA GLN A 144 -20.23 -6.58 -2.07
C GLN A 144 -19.58 -5.70 -3.15
N ILE A 145 -19.93 -4.41 -3.21
CA ILE A 145 -19.29 -3.46 -4.11
C ILE A 145 -17.80 -3.32 -3.80
N ILE A 146 -17.44 -3.21 -2.52
CA ILE A 146 -16.04 -3.12 -2.10
C ILE A 146 -15.28 -4.43 -2.37
N GLU A 147 -15.91 -5.59 -2.16
CA GLU A 147 -15.31 -6.89 -2.46
C GLU A 147 -15.03 -7.06 -3.96
N GLN A 148 -15.99 -6.74 -4.81
CA GLN A 148 -15.81 -6.81 -6.26
C GLN A 148 -14.75 -5.82 -6.77
N ALA A 149 -14.73 -4.60 -6.22
CA ALA A 149 -13.68 -3.62 -6.52
C ALA A 149 -12.31 -4.12 -6.10
N HIS A 150 -12.23 -4.82 -4.97
CA HIS A 150 -10.99 -5.43 -4.51
C HIS A 150 -10.49 -6.48 -5.50
N GLU A 151 -11.37 -7.39 -5.95
CA GLU A 151 -11.03 -8.41 -6.96
C GLU A 151 -10.54 -7.79 -8.26
N ARG A 152 -11.29 -6.81 -8.79
CA ARG A 152 -10.95 -6.13 -10.05
C ARG A 152 -9.64 -5.37 -9.95
N ALA A 153 -9.37 -4.68 -8.85
CA ALA A 153 -8.12 -3.98 -8.62
C ALA A 153 -6.92 -4.93 -8.47
N VAL A 154 -7.09 -6.07 -7.81
CA VAL A 154 -6.06 -7.14 -7.74
C VAL A 154 -5.77 -7.66 -9.14
N ALA A 155 -6.81 -8.03 -9.89
CA ALA A 155 -6.67 -8.57 -11.24
C ALA A 155 -6.01 -7.55 -12.20
N ALA A 156 -6.41 -6.27 -12.16
CA ALA A 156 -5.80 -5.20 -12.94
C ALA A 156 -4.31 -5.03 -12.61
N THR A 157 -3.97 -5.11 -11.33
CA THR A 157 -2.57 -4.99 -10.88
C THR A 157 -1.73 -6.19 -11.31
N LEU A 158 -2.25 -7.42 -11.21
CA LEU A 158 -1.58 -8.63 -11.68
C LEU A 158 -1.38 -8.60 -13.20
N ARG A 159 -2.39 -8.20 -13.98
CA ARG A 159 -2.28 -8.01 -15.43
C ARG A 159 -1.19 -6.99 -15.78
N TRP A 160 -1.18 -5.85 -15.11
CA TRP A 160 -0.13 -4.84 -15.32
C TRP A 160 1.28 -5.38 -14.99
N LEU A 161 1.42 -6.16 -13.91
CA LEU A 161 2.70 -6.81 -13.59
C LEU A 161 3.14 -7.77 -14.70
N GLU A 162 2.22 -8.60 -15.19
CA GLU A 162 2.46 -9.51 -16.32
C GLU A 162 2.88 -8.78 -17.60
N ASP A 163 2.19 -7.69 -17.96
CA ASP A 163 2.43 -6.95 -19.20
C ASP A 163 3.73 -6.14 -19.15
N GLU A 164 4.01 -5.46 -18.04
CA GLU A 164 5.07 -4.43 -17.96
C GLU A 164 6.32 -4.89 -17.20
N VAL A 165 6.16 -5.84 -16.28
CA VAL A 165 7.19 -6.14 -15.27
C VAL A 165 7.76 -7.55 -15.42
N THR A 166 6.93 -8.54 -15.74
CA THR A 166 7.31 -9.96 -15.64
C THR A 166 8.33 -10.35 -16.71
N GLN A 167 9.48 -10.83 -16.23
CA GLN A 167 10.58 -11.33 -17.03
C GLN A 167 11.19 -12.56 -16.36
N THR A 168 11.89 -13.35 -17.17
CA THR A 168 12.74 -14.44 -16.67
C THR A 168 14.22 -14.11 -16.86
N ARG A 169 15.07 -14.75 -16.05
CA ARG A 169 16.54 -14.64 -16.10
C ARG A 169 17.20 -16.00 -16.29
N TRP A 170 18.28 -16.06 -17.08
CA TRP A 170 19.14 -17.27 -17.20
C TRP A 170 20.61 -16.92 -17.40
N ALA A 171 21.45 -17.95 -17.52
CA ALA A 171 22.91 -17.84 -17.68
C ALA A 171 23.53 -16.91 -16.63
N SER A 172 23.20 -17.14 -15.35
CA SER A 172 23.62 -16.30 -14.22
C SER A 172 23.22 -14.82 -14.32
N GLY A 173 22.09 -14.54 -15.00
CA GLY A 173 21.53 -13.18 -15.15
C GLY A 173 21.98 -12.43 -16.40
N ARG A 174 22.79 -13.07 -17.27
CA ARG A 174 23.23 -12.50 -18.55
C ARG A 174 22.10 -12.47 -19.60
N GLY A 175 21.20 -13.45 -19.57
CA GLY A 175 20.02 -13.51 -20.44
C GLY A 175 18.75 -13.07 -19.72
N ARG A 176 17.90 -12.29 -20.41
CA ARG A 176 16.54 -11.92 -19.96
C ARG A 176 15.58 -11.89 -21.14
N THR A 177 14.34 -12.31 -20.91
CA THR A 177 13.26 -12.23 -21.89
C THR A 177 11.94 -11.95 -21.19
N LYS A 178 11.00 -11.35 -21.91
CA LYS A 178 9.63 -11.16 -21.43
C LYS A 178 9.00 -12.53 -21.20
N ALA A 179 8.32 -12.67 -20.08
CA ALA A 179 7.64 -13.89 -19.71
C ALA A 179 6.25 -13.46 -19.21
N PRO A 180 5.24 -13.40 -20.09
CA PRO A 180 4.09 -12.52 -19.91
C PRO A 180 3.02 -13.06 -18.95
N ALA A 181 3.30 -14.07 -18.15
CA ALA A 181 2.23 -14.88 -17.55
C ALA A 181 2.61 -15.35 -16.14
N LEU A 182 1.97 -14.79 -15.11
CA LEU A 182 2.18 -15.17 -13.72
C LEU A 182 1.28 -16.35 -13.35
N VAL A 183 1.76 -17.19 -12.42
CA VAL A 183 0.96 -18.24 -11.77
C VAL A 183 0.79 -17.84 -10.31
N VAL A 184 -0.45 -17.62 -9.89
CA VAL A 184 -0.76 -17.03 -8.57
C VAL A 184 -1.79 -17.87 -7.84
N ALA A 185 -1.50 -18.28 -6.61
CA ALA A 185 -2.49 -18.83 -5.68
C ALA A 185 -2.93 -17.72 -4.72
N ALA A 186 -4.22 -17.42 -4.67
CA ALA A 186 -4.76 -16.28 -3.94
C ALA A 186 -5.70 -16.71 -2.80
N PHE A 187 -5.54 -16.10 -1.62
CA PHE A 187 -6.28 -16.45 -0.40
C PHE A 187 -6.87 -15.20 0.26
N TRP A 188 -8.19 -15.22 0.48
CA TRP A 188 -8.97 -14.10 1.00
C TRP A 188 -9.20 -14.16 2.50
N HIS A 189 -8.93 -13.05 3.17
CA HIS A 189 -9.02 -12.91 4.61
C HIS A 189 -9.81 -11.66 4.99
N TYR A 190 -10.54 -11.77 6.11
CA TYR A 190 -11.52 -10.77 6.55
C TYR A 190 -11.02 -9.88 7.67
N ASP A 191 -10.07 -10.36 8.47
CA ASP A 191 -9.77 -9.76 9.75
C ASP A 191 -8.30 -9.86 10.14
N ASN A 192 -7.88 -8.97 11.04
CA ASN A 192 -6.52 -8.95 11.53
C ASN A 192 -6.34 -9.93 12.70
N ARG A 193 -5.11 -10.11 13.18
CA ARG A 193 -4.82 -11.03 14.30
C ARG A 193 -5.61 -10.77 15.59
N ASN A 194 -6.11 -9.55 15.81
CA ASN A 194 -6.94 -9.20 16.97
C ASN A 194 -8.44 -9.42 16.74
N GLY A 195 -8.85 -9.94 15.58
CA GLY A 195 -10.26 -10.12 15.22
C GLY A 195 -10.89 -8.92 14.53
N PHE A 196 -10.24 -7.75 14.54
CA PHE A 196 -10.79 -6.51 13.98
C PHE A 196 -10.75 -6.49 12.45
N PRO A 197 -11.61 -5.68 11.79
CA PRO A 197 -11.73 -5.65 10.35
C PRO A 197 -10.39 -5.44 9.64
N LEU A 198 -10.10 -6.30 8.66
CA LEU A 198 -8.99 -6.15 7.74
C LEU A 198 -9.24 -7.03 6.52
N LEU A 199 -9.94 -6.48 5.52
CA LEU A 199 -10.01 -7.14 4.21
C LEU A 199 -8.62 -7.18 3.59
N HIS A 200 -8.12 -8.38 3.29
CA HIS A 200 -6.83 -8.55 2.64
C HIS A 200 -6.72 -9.85 1.87
N GLU A 201 -5.89 -9.83 0.83
CA GLU A 201 -5.67 -10.98 -0.05
C GLU A 201 -4.18 -11.31 -0.15
N HIS A 202 -3.84 -12.56 0.17
CA HIS A 202 -2.50 -13.10 -0.05
C HIS A 202 -2.41 -13.71 -1.45
N CYS A 203 -1.69 -13.06 -2.36
CA CYS A 203 -1.40 -13.55 -3.69
C CYS A 203 0.02 -14.13 -3.73
N LEU A 204 0.13 -15.47 -3.64
CA LEU A 204 1.40 -16.18 -3.76
C LEU A 204 1.77 -16.35 -5.24
N ILE A 205 2.68 -15.51 -5.70
CA ILE A 205 3.23 -15.55 -7.05
C ILE A 205 4.34 -16.59 -7.10
N ALA A 206 4.15 -17.65 -7.89
CA ALA A 206 5.17 -18.69 -8.07
C ALA A 206 6.44 -18.10 -8.69
N ASN A 207 7.62 -18.45 -8.15
CA ASN A 207 8.90 -18.09 -8.75
C ASN A 207 9.25 -19.04 -9.91
N ARG A 208 8.27 -19.26 -10.81
CA ARG A 208 8.33 -20.10 -12.00
C ARG A 208 7.51 -19.42 -13.08
N VAL A 209 8.07 -19.35 -14.28
CA VAL A 209 7.41 -18.77 -15.45
C VAL A 209 7.80 -19.54 -16.70
N GLN A 210 6.84 -19.73 -17.60
CA GLN A 210 7.09 -20.32 -18.90
C GLN A 210 7.58 -19.24 -19.88
N ARG A 211 8.55 -19.61 -20.69
CA ARG A 211 9.01 -18.83 -21.84
C ARG A 211 8.17 -19.10 -23.07
N PRO A 212 8.28 -18.25 -24.11
CA PRO A 212 7.65 -18.51 -25.40
C PRO A 212 8.05 -19.85 -26.06
N ASP A 213 9.22 -20.40 -25.72
CA ASP A 213 9.71 -21.70 -26.20
C ASP A 213 9.18 -22.90 -25.39
N GLY A 214 8.25 -22.67 -24.45
CA GLY A 214 7.66 -23.70 -23.58
C GLY A 214 8.50 -24.06 -22.35
N SER A 215 9.75 -23.61 -22.27
CA SER A 215 10.64 -23.94 -21.16
C SER A 215 10.36 -23.11 -19.89
N TRP A 216 10.59 -23.71 -18.72
CA TRP A 216 10.30 -23.10 -17.43
C TRP A 216 11.56 -22.56 -16.73
N TYR A 217 11.46 -21.36 -16.18
CA TYR A 217 12.57 -20.71 -15.48
C TYR A 217 12.11 -19.88 -14.28
N ALA A 218 13.05 -19.44 -13.45
CA ALA A 218 12.77 -18.51 -12.37
C ALA A 218 12.44 -17.10 -12.89
N LEU A 219 11.60 -16.38 -12.14
CA LEU A 219 11.29 -14.97 -12.38
C LEU A 219 12.51 -14.08 -12.09
N ASP A 220 12.60 -12.96 -12.81
CA ASP A 220 13.41 -11.81 -12.38
C ASP A 220 12.70 -11.11 -11.22
N THR A 221 12.81 -11.72 -10.03
CA THR A 221 12.18 -11.22 -8.81
C THR A 221 12.72 -9.87 -8.39
N VAL A 222 13.95 -9.50 -8.76
CA VAL A 222 14.52 -8.18 -8.47
C VAL A 222 13.74 -7.10 -9.23
N ARG A 223 13.43 -7.35 -10.50
CA ARG A 223 12.57 -6.46 -11.31
C ARG A 223 11.17 -6.36 -10.71
N LEU A 224 10.57 -7.48 -10.30
CA LEU A 224 9.26 -7.46 -9.63
C LEU A 224 9.29 -6.61 -8.35
N TYR A 225 10.29 -6.85 -7.48
CA TYR A 225 10.47 -6.08 -6.24
C TYR A 225 10.63 -4.57 -6.46
N LYS A 226 11.36 -4.16 -7.51
CA LYS A 226 11.57 -2.74 -7.83
C LYS A 226 10.28 -2.03 -8.21
N ASN A 227 9.26 -2.75 -8.67
CA ASN A 227 8.00 -2.20 -9.17
C ASN A 227 6.83 -2.29 -8.17
N ILE A 228 7.04 -2.77 -6.95
CA ILE A 228 5.98 -2.91 -5.94
C ILE A 228 5.23 -1.60 -5.70
N VAL A 229 5.94 -0.47 -5.62
CA VAL A 229 5.30 0.83 -5.37
C VAL A 229 4.44 1.28 -6.56
N ALA A 230 4.85 0.97 -7.79
CA ALA A 230 4.04 1.25 -8.97
C ALA A 230 2.80 0.34 -9.02
N ALA A 231 2.94 -0.94 -8.64
CA ALA A 231 1.81 -1.87 -8.51
C ALA A 231 0.83 -1.42 -7.40
N ASP A 232 1.35 -1.01 -6.25
CA ASP A 232 0.55 -0.56 -5.10
C ASP A 232 -0.30 0.67 -5.41
N THR A 233 0.30 1.62 -6.13
CA THR A 233 -0.39 2.85 -6.54
C THR A 233 -1.43 2.58 -7.62
N LEU A 234 -1.25 1.56 -8.47
CA LEU A 234 -2.29 1.12 -9.40
C LEU A 234 -3.45 0.47 -8.66
N TYR A 235 -3.17 -0.53 -7.82
CA TYR A 235 -4.19 -1.18 -6.99
C TYR A 235 -5.03 -0.15 -6.23
N THR A 236 -4.36 0.81 -5.59
CA THR A 236 -5.05 1.84 -4.80
C THR A 236 -5.88 2.75 -5.71
N LEU A 237 -5.35 3.19 -6.85
CA LEU A 237 -6.09 4.04 -7.78
C LEU A 237 -7.34 3.34 -8.33
N GLU A 238 -7.21 2.12 -8.85
CA GLU A 238 -8.32 1.32 -9.40
C GLU A 238 -9.39 1.07 -8.33
N MET A 239 -8.97 0.55 -7.17
CA MET A 239 -9.86 0.25 -6.04
C MET A 239 -10.65 1.48 -5.59
N THR A 240 -9.96 2.59 -5.34
CA THR A 240 -10.60 3.79 -4.81
C THR A 240 -11.53 4.40 -5.85
N THR A 241 -11.11 4.50 -7.10
CA THR A 241 -11.94 5.07 -8.18
C THR A 241 -13.22 4.27 -8.34
N GLU A 242 -13.12 2.95 -8.40
CA GLU A 242 -14.29 2.10 -8.64
C GLU A 242 -15.32 2.18 -7.51
N VAL A 243 -14.88 2.10 -6.25
CA VAL A 243 -15.78 2.24 -5.09
C VAL A 243 -16.38 3.65 -5.05
N CYS A 244 -15.58 4.68 -5.29
CA CYS A 244 -16.05 6.06 -5.23
C CYS A 244 -17.08 6.38 -6.31
N GLU A 245 -16.87 5.91 -7.55
CA GLU A 245 -17.84 6.07 -8.64
C GLU A 245 -19.14 5.31 -8.34
N THR A 246 -19.04 4.05 -7.91
CA THR A 246 -20.22 3.21 -7.69
C THR A 246 -21.08 3.69 -6.52
N LEU A 247 -20.46 4.14 -5.42
CA LEU A 247 -21.15 4.54 -4.20
C LEU A 247 -21.38 6.05 -4.06
N GLY A 248 -20.91 6.87 -5.00
CA GLY A 248 -21.01 8.34 -4.93
C GLY A 248 -20.10 8.98 -3.87
N LEU A 249 -18.94 8.37 -3.60
CA LEU A 249 -18.00 8.81 -2.57
C LEU A 249 -16.88 9.66 -3.17
N ALA A 250 -16.11 10.32 -2.31
CA ALA A 250 -14.87 11.00 -2.68
C ALA A 250 -13.80 10.81 -1.60
N THR A 251 -12.56 11.16 -1.93
CA THR A 251 -11.44 11.04 -0.99
C THR A 251 -10.92 12.37 -0.46
N VAL A 252 -10.30 12.33 0.72
CA VAL A 252 -9.60 13.43 1.38
C VAL A 252 -8.19 13.00 1.77
N PRO A 253 -7.20 13.90 1.79
CA PRO A 253 -5.85 13.55 2.21
C PRO A 253 -5.80 13.47 3.75
N ARG A 254 -5.15 12.44 4.29
CA ARG A 254 -4.91 12.30 5.72
C ARG A 254 -3.43 12.11 6.01
N GLU A 255 -2.91 12.91 6.93
CA GLU A 255 -1.56 12.70 7.45
C GLU A 255 -1.56 11.53 8.42
N VAL A 256 -0.96 10.43 7.98
CA VAL A 256 -0.91 9.16 8.73
C VAL A 256 0.43 8.99 9.45
N THR A 257 1.46 9.69 8.99
CA THR A 257 2.79 9.69 9.60
C THR A 257 3.38 11.08 9.41
N PRO A 258 3.72 11.79 10.50
CA PRO A 258 4.24 13.14 10.43
C PRO A 258 5.40 13.28 9.43
N GLY A 259 5.29 14.26 8.53
CA GLY A 259 6.33 14.56 7.55
C GLY A 259 6.48 13.55 6.40
N LEU A 260 5.59 12.55 6.32
CA LEU A 260 5.43 11.73 5.12
C LEU A 260 4.25 12.22 4.28
N ARG A 261 4.13 11.68 3.07
CA ARG A 261 3.02 12.02 2.19
C ARG A 261 1.69 11.60 2.82
N PRO A 262 0.64 12.43 2.72
CA PRO A 262 -0.71 12.02 3.10
C PRO A 262 -1.18 10.78 2.35
N VAL A 263 -1.99 9.97 3.01
CA VAL A 263 -2.72 8.87 2.38
C VAL A 263 -4.12 9.38 2.06
N MET A 264 -4.60 9.06 0.86
CA MET A 264 -5.97 9.38 0.48
C MET A 264 -6.91 8.41 1.19
N GLU A 265 -7.96 8.91 1.83
CA GLU A 265 -8.96 8.11 2.57
C GLU A 265 -10.36 8.62 2.22
N ILE A 266 -11.40 7.81 2.35
CA ILE A 266 -12.77 8.20 2.05
C ILE A 266 -13.23 9.35 2.95
N ALA A 267 -13.79 10.39 2.35
CA ALA A 267 -14.39 11.52 3.04
C ALA A 267 -15.60 11.07 3.88
N GLY A 268 -15.75 11.59 5.09
CA GLY A 268 -16.86 11.23 5.99
C GLY A 268 -16.63 10.00 6.90
N VAL A 269 -15.53 9.27 6.72
CA VAL A 269 -15.12 8.24 7.69
C VAL A 269 -14.28 8.86 8.80
N ASP A 270 -14.78 8.90 10.04
CA ASP A 270 -14.05 9.53 11.14
C ASP A 270 -12.74 8.81 11.49
N GLN A 271 -11.72 9.57 11.91
CA GLN A 271 -10.42 8.99 12.29
C GLN A 271 -10.56 7.98 13.43
N ALA A 272 -11.49 8.20 14.36
CA ALA A 272 -11.73 7.30 15.48
C ALA A 272 -12.22 5.91 15.02
N LEU A 273 -12.96 5.81 13.90
CA LEU A 273 -13.37 4.54 13.32
C LEU A 273 -12.20 3.80 12.66
N ILE A 274 -11.34 4.53 11.94
CA ILE A 274 -10.09 4.00 11.37
C ILE A 274 -9.22 3.43 12.50
N ASP A 275 -9.02 4.20 13.56
CA ASP A 275 -8.24 3.80 14.73
C ASP A 275 -8.84 2.58 15.45
N TRP A 276 -10.17 2.47 15.51
CA TRP A 276 -10.87 1.32 16.08
C TRP A 276 -10.59 0.03 15.31
N SER A 277 -10.52 0.07 13.99
CA SER A 277 -10.12 -1.10 13.18
C SER A 277 -8.60 -1.41 13.27
N SER A 278 -7.80 -0.44 13.69
CA SER A 278 -6.32 -0.46 13.62
C SER A 278 -5.62 -0.65 14.97
N THR A 279 -6.23 -1.36 15.93
CA THR A 279 -5.72 -1.53 17.31
C THR A 279 -4.28 -2.05 17.43
N ARG A 280 -3.83 -2.88 16.48
CA ARG A 280 -2.46 -3.41 16.43
C ARG A 280 -1.42 -2.34 16.10
N ARG A 281 -1.78 -1.38 15.25
CA ARG A 281 -0.87 -0.32 14.81
C ARG A 281 -0.41 0.52 16.01
N ARG A 282 -1.36 0.89 16.88
CA ARG A 282 -1.07 1.65 18.10
C ARG A 282 -0.06 0.92 19.00
N ARG A 283 -0.27 -0.38 19.25
CA ARG A 283 0.69 -1.20 20.02
C ARG A 283 2.08 -1.24 19.39
N ILE A 284 2.16 -1.31 18.06
CA ILE A 284 3.44 -1.29 17.33
C ILE A 284 4.11 0.07 17.51
N GLU A 285 3.35 1.16 17.45
CA GLU A 285 3.85 2.52 17.66
C GLU A 285 4.37 2.68 19.09
N ASP A 286 3.64 2.23 20.11
CA ASP A 286 4.06 2.27 21.52
C ASP A 286 5.39 1.49 21.74
N VAL A 287 5.50 0.29 21.19
CA VAL A 287 6.73 -0.52 21.29
C VAL A 287 7.86 0.10 20.47
N LEU A 288 7.57 0.63 19.29
CA LEU A 288 8.56 1.28 18.41
C LEU A 288 9.14 2.54 19.07
N GLU A 289 8.33 3.32 19.77
CA GLU A 289 8.78 4.46 20.57
C GLU A 289 9.77 4.01 21.64
N GLY A 290 9.39 3.01 22.45
CA GLY A 290 10.27 2.45 23.48
C GLY A 290 11.62 1.96 22.95
N VAL A 291 11.65 1.17 21.86
CA VAL A 291 12.93 0.71 21.29
C VAL A 291 13.71 1.78 20.55
N THR A 292 13.04 2.82 20.06
CA THR A 292 13.72 3.97 19.48
C THR A 292 14.42 4.76 20.59
N ASP A 293 13.79 4.93 21.74
CA ASP A 293 14.40 5.58 22.90
C ASP A 293 15.61 4.79 23.43
N GLU A 294 15.51 3.46 23.52
CA GLU A 294 16.65 2.61 23.86
C GLU A 294 17.79 2.73 22.84
N TYR A 295 17.46 2.77 21.55
CA TYR A 295 18.44 2.99 20.49
C TYR A 295 19.17 4.33 20.66
N VAL A 296 18.42 5.41 20.94
CA VAL A 296 18.98 6.75 21.16
C VAL A 296 19.88 6.76 22.40
N LYS A 297 19.44 6.17 23.52
CA LYS A 297 20.25 6.05 24.74
C LYS A 297 21.54 5.29 24.50
N LYS A 298 21.50 4.20 23.73
CA LYS A 298 22.67 3.35 23.44
C LYS A 298 23.64 3.96 22.43
N HIS A 299 23.13 4.68 21.44
CA HIS A 299 23.93 5.14 20.29
C HIS A 299 24.16 6.66 20.24
N GLY A 300 23.53 7.43 21.13
CA GLY A 300 23.66 8.90 21.22
C GLY A 300 23.06 9.65 20.02
N ARG A 301 22.26 8.98 19.17
CA ARG A 301 21.66 9.57 17.96
C ARG A 301 20.39 8.84 17.53
N LEU A 302 19.56 9.53 16.75
CA LEU A 302 18.37 8.93 16.13
C LEU A 302 18.75 7.82 15.11
N PRO A 303 17.89 6.79 14.95
CA PRO A 303 18.11 5.73 13.98
C PRO A 303 17.99 6.24 12.53
N GLY A 304 18.98 5.87 11.71
CA GLY A 304 18.91 6.03 10.25
C GLY A 304 17.81 5.15 9.64
N GLU A 305 17.49 5.37 8.36
CA GLU A 305 16.35 4.73 7.67
C GLU A 305 16.34 3.18 7.78
N ARG A 306 17.50 2.54 7.56
CA ARG A 306 17.63 1.08 7.68
C ARG A 306 17.42 0.58 9.11
N ALA A 307 17.91 1.32 10.10
CA ALA A 307 17.74 0.98 11.51
C ALA A 307 16.28 1.16 11.93
N ARG A 308 15.62 2.25 11.52
CA ARG A 308 14.17 2.46 11.73
C ARG A 308 13.33 1.34 11.17
N HIS A 309 13.63 0.89 9.94
CA HIS A 309 12.95 -0.26 9.36
C HIS A 309 13.17 -1.54 10.18
N GLY A 310 14.39 -1.77 10.67
CA GLY A 310 14.71 -2.92 11.54
C GLY A 310 13.94 -2.88 12.87
N LEU A 311 13.93 -1.73 13.55
CA LEU A 311 13.20 -1.51 14.80
C LEU A 311 11.69 -1.67 14.61
N GLY A 312 11.14 -1.09 13.54
CA GLY A 312 9.71 -1.24 13.20
C GLY A 312 9.32 -2.69 12.92
N TRP A 313 10.19 -3.46 12.24
CA TRP A 313 9.97 -4.89 12.05
C TRP A 313 9.98 -5.66 13.37
N TRP A 314 10.91 -5.33 14.27
CA TRP A 314 11.02 -5.97 15.58
C TRP A 314 9.79 -5.67 16.45
N ALA A 315 9.38 -4.41 16.55
CA ALA A 315 8.18 -3.98 17.30
C ALA A 315 6.91 -4.67 16.76
N ALA A 316 6.80 -4.81 15.43
CA ALA A 316 5.72 -5.56 14.82
C ALA A 316 5.72 -7.05 15.21
N GLN A 317 6.88 -7.66 15.36
CA GLN A 317 7.00 -9.08 15.71
C GLN A 317 6.75 -9.34 17.20
N GLU A 318 7.21 -8.46 18.08
CA GLU A 318 7.01 -8.58 19.52
C GLU A 318 5.54 -8.40 19.92
N THR A 319 4.88 -7.38 19.37
CA THR A 319 3.45 -7.10 19.61
C THR A 319 2.51 -8.12 18.95
N ARG A 320 3.04 -9.18 18.35
CA ARG A 320 2.29 -10.16 17.56
C ARG A 320 1.60 -11.18 18.46
N PRO A 321 0.25 -11.15 18.58
CA PRO A 321 -0.44 -12.16 19.38
C PRO A 321 -0.39 -13.51 18.68
N SER A 322 -0.68 -14.55 19.46
CA SER A 322 -0.89 -15.91 18.96
C SER A 322 -1.98 -15.92 17.87
N LYS A 323 -1.92 -16.93 17.01
CA LYS A 323 -2.95 -17.10 15.98
C LYS A 323 -4.25 -17.53 16.63
N LYS A 324 -5.34 -16.84 16.32
CA LYS A 324 -6.70 -17.16 16.76
C LYS A 324 -7.31 -18.29 15.91
N ALA A 325 -8.42 -18.84 16.39
CA ALA A 325 -9.33 -19.59 15.52
C ALA A 325 -10.02 -18.62 14.55
N PRO A 326 -10.04 -18.92 13.24
CA PRO A 326 -10.83 -18.15 12.28
C PRO A 326 -12.31 -18.19 12.62
N ARG A 327 -13.07 -17.19 12.16
CA ARG A 327 -14.52 -17.12 12.34
C ARG A 327 -15.20 -16.84 10.99
N PRO A 328 -16.41 -17.37 10.77
CA PRO A 328 -17.25 -17.00 9.64
C PRO A 328 -17.47 -15.48 9.56
N LEU A 329 -17.60 -14.96 8.33
CA LEU A 329 -17.72 -13.52 8.07
C LEU A 329 -18.98 -12.91 8.73
N ASP A 330 -20.11 -13.61 8.71
CA ASP A 330 -21.37 -13.17 9.34
C ASP A 330 -21.21 -12.93 10.86
N GLN A 331 -20.50 -13.83 11.55
CA GLN A 331 -20.19 -13.67 12.98
C GLN A 331 -19.25 -12.49 13.24
N LEU A 332 -18.26 -12.30 12.36
CA LEU A 332 -17.34 -11.16 12.44
C LEU A 332 -18.08 -9.84 12.25
N LEU A 333 -18.94 -9.75 11.23
CA LEU A 333 -19.76 -8.57 10.95
C LEU A 333 -20.68 -8.22 12.12
N ALA A 334 -21.37 -9.21 12.69
CA ALA A 334 -22.22 -9.01 13.86
C ALA A 334 -21.41 -8.47 15.05
N TRP A 335 -20.25 -9.06 15.32
CA TRP A 335 -19.36 -8.62 16.40
C TRP A 335 -18.82 -7.20 16.17
N TRP A 336 -18.36 -6.89 14.96
CA TRP A 336 -17.85 -5.56 14.60
C TRP A 336 -18.92 -4.49 14.75
N ARG A 337 -20.13 -4.77 14.26
CA ARG A 337 -21.26 -3.84 14.37
C ARG A 337 -21.59 -3.56 15.83
N VAL A 338 -21.74 -4.60 16.67
CA VAL A 338 -21.98 -4.43 18.11
C VAL A 338 -20.85 -3.65 18.79
N SER A 339 -19.58 -3.99 18.50
CA SER A 339 -18.43 -3.29 19.06
C SER A 339 -18.40 -1.80 18.68
N ALA A 340 -18.70 -1.47 17.43
CA ALA A 340 -18.77 -0.10 16.95
C ALA A 340 -19.96 0.65 17.57
N LEU A 341 -21.13 0.01 17.68
CA LEU A 341 -22.32 0.60 18.31
C LEU A 341 -22.07 0.95 19.78
N LEU A 342 -21.44 0.06 20.55
CA LEU A 342 -21.09 0.30 21.95
C LEU A 342 -20.10 1.46 22.11
N LYS A 343 -19.17 1.63 21.17
CA LYS A 343 -18.10 2.63 21.26
C LYS A 343 -18.51 4.02 20.73
N PHE A 344 -19.29 4.06 19.66
CA PHE A 344 -19.58 5.29 18.90
C PHE A 344 -21.06 5.67 18.88
N GLY A 345 -21.95 4.76 19.28
CA GLY A 345 -23.39 4.96 19.25
C GLY A 345 -24.01 4.72 17.88
N GLN A 346 -25.32 4.49 17.90
CA GLN A 346 -26.10 4.08 16.73
C GLN A 346 -26.05 5.08 15.58
N ARG A 347 -26.22 6.38 15.87
CA ARG A 347 -26.23 7.44 14.85
C ARG A 347 -24.95 7.45 13.99
N ILE A 348 -23.79 7.21 14.62
CA ILE A 348 -22.51 7.18 13.91
C ILE A 348 -22.43 5.95 13.02
N VAL A 349 -22.74 4.76 13.53
CA VAL A 349 -22.64 3.51 12.76
C VAL A 349 -23.66 3.47 11.62
N ASP A 350 -24.93 3.72 11.91
CA ASP A 350 -26.03 3.56 10.92
C ASP A 350 -26.00 4.63 9.82
N GLY A 351 -25.51 5.83 10.15
CA GLY A 351 -25.39 6.93 9.18
C GLY A 351 -24.07 6.99 8.41
N LEU A 352 -23.20 5.97 8.53
CA LEU A 352 -21.83 6.04 8.02
C LEU A 352 -21.79 6.28 6.50
N LEU A 353 -22.50 5.47 5.72
CA LEU A 353 -22.51 5.58 4.27
C LEU A 353 -23.09 6.93 3.82
N GLN A 354 -24.21 7.36 4.41
CA GLN A 354 -24.88 8.61 4.07
C GLN A 354 -23.98 9.83 4.35
N ARG A 355 -23.22 9.81 5.45
CA ARG A 355 -22.21 10.87 5.71
C ARG A 355 -21.10 10.86 4.68
N CYS A 356 -20.62 9.69 4.28
CA CYS A 356 -19.59 9.59 3.25
C CYS A 356 -20.10 10.06 1.88
N GLN A 357 -21.36 9.76 1.54
CA GLN A 357 -22.02 10.23 0.32
C GLN A 357 -22.26 11.74 0.34
N ALA A 358 -22.72 12.31 1.47
CA ALA A 358 -22.90 13.75 1.60
C ALA A 358 -21.57 14.51 1.45
N ALA A 359 -20.51 14.03 2.11
CA ALA A 359 -19.16 14.57 1.93
C ALA A 359 -18.65 14.38 0.50
N GLY A 360 -18.91 13.20 -0.09
CA GLY A 360 -18.59 12.86 -1.47
C GLY A 360 -19.24 13.81 -2.47
N ALA A 361 -20.54 14.07 -2.34
CA ALA A 361 -21.29 15.00 -3.17
C ALA A 361 -20.72 16.43 -3.09
N ALA A 362 -20.43 16.92 -1.87
CA ALA A 362 -19.86 18.24 -1.68
C ALA A 362 -18.48 18.40 -2.34
N ILE A 363 -17.63 17.37 -2.27
CA ILE A 363 -16.31 17.36 -2.93
C ILE A 363 -16.48 17.23 -4.45
N ARG A 364 -17.33 16.33 -4.92
CA ARG A 364 -17.58 16.08 -6.35
C ARG A 364 -18.17 17.31 -7.05
N ALA A 365 -19.00 18.11 -6.37
CA ALA A 365 -19.49 19.38 -6.91
C ALA A 365 -18.36 20.37 -7.25
N ARG A 366 -17.20 20.20 -6.63
CA ARG A 366 -16.04 21.08 -6.75
C ARG A 366 -14.91 20.49 -7.60
N VAL A 367 -14.82 19.17 -7.68
CA VAL A 367 -13.78 18.47 -8.43
C VAL A 367 -14.33 18.07 -9.80
N GLY A 368 -13.74 18.58 -10.87
CA GLY A 368 -14.07 18.19 -12.23
C GLY A 368 -13.49 16.81 -12.62
N PRO A 369 -14.00 16.17 -13.68
CA PRO A 369 -13.50 14.87 -14.16
C PRO A 369 -12.26 14.99 -15.06
N TRP A 370 -11.62 16.17 -15.12
CA TRP A 370 -10.56 16.47 -16.07
C TRP A 370 -9.22 16.66 -15.36
N VAL A 371 -8.14 16.20 -16.00
CA VAL A 371 -6.76 16.40 -15.53
C VAL A 371 -6.00 17.14 -16.62
N ASP A 372 -5.42 18.29 -16.28
CA ASP A 372 -4.44 18.95 -17.14
C ASP A 372 -3.15 18.11 -17.12
N THR A 373 -2.98 17.31 -18.17
CA THR A 373 -1.84 16.39 -18.28
C THR A 373 -0.48 17.10 -18.40
N ALA A 374 -0.44 18.35 -18.87
CA ALA A 374 0.79 19.11 -18.95
C ALA A 374 1.22 19.58 -17.55
N LEU A 375 0.29 20.13 -16.76
CA LEU A 375 0.54 20.48 -15.37
C LEU A 375 0.80 19.25 -14.48
N ALA A 376 0.07 18.15 -14.71
CA ALA A 376 0.33 16.90 -14.00
C ALA A 376 1.75 16.37 -14.25
N ALA A 377 2.24 16.46 -15.50
CA ALA A 377 3.61 16.06 -15.82
C ALA A 377 4.66 16.92 -15.08
N VAL A 378 4.42 18.21 -14.95
CA VAL A 378 5.26 19.14 -14.16
C VAL A 378 5.29 18.74 -12.69
N ASP A 379 4.12 18.49 -12.10
CA ASP A 379 4.00 18.13 -10.67
C ASP A 379 4.67 16.80 -10.36
N VAL A 380 4.38 15.80 -11.20
CA VAL A 380 4.96 14.47 -11.09
C VAL A 380 6.50 14.53 -11.18
N ALA A 381 7.01 15.26 -12.18
CA ALA A 381 8.45 15.46 -12.38
C ALA A 381 9.08 16.11 -11.13
N ALA A 382 8.59 17.30 -10.74
CA ALA A 382 9.12 18.05 -9.60
C ALA A 382 9.10 17.23 -8.30
N VAL A 383 8.03 16.47 -8.05
CA VAL A 383 7.92 15.64 -6.85
C VAL A 383 8.93 14.50 -6.87
N VAL A 384 9.01 13.75 -7.97
CA VAL A 384 9.97 12.63 -8.07
C VAL A 384 11.39 13.13 -7.89
N PHE A 385 11.75 14.27 -8.47
CA PHE A 385 13.13 14.77 -8.46
C PHE A 385 13.54 15.31 -7.09
N THR A 386 12.64 16.03 -6.42
CA THR A 386 12.91 16.56 -5.08
C THR A 386 13.07 15.43 -4.07
N VAL A 387 12.35 14.33 -4.26
CA VAL A 387 12.45 13.14 -3.40
C VAL A 387 13.62 12.25 -3.82
N ARG A 388 14.00 12.25 -5.12
CA ARG A 388 15.02 11.37 -5.70
C ARG A 388 15.90 12.12 -6.70
N GLY A 389 17.19 12.24 -6.41
CA GLY A 389 18.16 12.78 -7.38
C GLY A 389 18.32 11.90 -8.64
N VAL A 390 18.26 10.57 -8.49
CA VAL A 390 18.26 9.59 -9.59
C VAL A 390 17.04 8.68 -9.47
N PHE A 391 16.31 8.54 -10.57
CA PHE A 391 15.05 7.80 -10.62
C PHE A 391 14.93 7.01 -11.94
N ALA A 392 13.79 6.35 -12.13
CA ALA A 392 13.47 5.49 -13.26
C ALA A 392 11.97 5.63 -13.53
N ARG A 393 11.51 5.21 -14.73
CA ARG A 393 10.10 5.35 -15.15
C ARG A 393 9.09 4.89 -14.10
N ARG A 394 9.34 3.76 -13.44
CA ARG A 394 8.46 3.21 -12.37
C ARG A 394 8.21 4.17 -11.20
N HIS A 395 9.17 5.06 -10.88
CA HIS A 395 8.98 6.05 -9.83
C HIS A 395 8.05 7.18 -10.30
N VAL A 396 8.20 7.59 -11.57
CA VAL A 396 7.36 8.59 -12.23
C VAL A 396 5.94 8.07 -12.42
N LEU A 397 5.79 6.82 -12.85
CA LEU A 397 4.49 6.16 -12.99
C LEU A 397 3.74 6.04 -11.64
N ALA A 398 4.45 5.63 -10.59
CA ALA A 398 3.86 5.58 -9.25
C ALA A 398 3.41 6.97 -8.77
N GLU A 399 4.15 8.01 -9.13
CA GLU A 399 3.79 9.39 -8.80
C GLU A 399 2.60 9.88 -9.61
N ALA A 400 2.55 9.60 -10.91
CA ALA A 400 1.41 9.93 -11.77
C ALA A 400 0.10 9.34 -11.22
N ARG A 401 0.12 8.07 -10.80
CA ARG A 401 -1.05 7.41 -10.19
C ARG A 401 -1.51 8.06 -8.89
N ARG A 402 -0.57 8.50 -8.05
CA ARG A 402 -0.89 9.25 -6.82
C ARG A 402 -1.44 10.64 -7.12
N HIS A 403 -0.87 11.33 -8.10
CA HIS A 403 -1.36 12.62 -8.56
C HIS A 403 -2.80 12.49 -9.07
N LEU A 404 -3.11 11.46 -9.87
CA LEU A 404 -4.48 11.18 -10.31
C LEU A 404 -5.42 10.94 -9.12
N LEU A 405 -5.02 10.10 -8.16
CA LEU A 405 -5.82 9.83 -6.96
C LEU A 405 -6.11 11.10 -6.14
N GLU A 406 -5.12 12.00 -6.03
CA GLU A 406 -5.23 13.27 -5.32
C GLU A 406 -6.06 14.32 -6.08
N THR A 407 -5.90 14.41 -7.40
CA THR A 407 -6.56 15.42 -8.23
C THR A 407 -8.02 15.04 -8.50
N LEU A 408 -8.28 13.77 -8.82
CA LEU A 408 -9.62 13.29 -9.19
C LEU A 408 -10.49 12.94 -7.99
N ARG A 409 -9.91 12.79 -6.78
CA ARG A 409 -10.62 12.52 -5.53
C ARG A 409 -11.57 11.32 -5.61
N GLY A 410 -11.17 10.26 -6.33
CA GLY A 410 -11.98 9.06 -6.55
C GLY A 410 -12.89 9.13 -7.78
N ARG A 411 -12.75 10.13 -8.65
CA ARG A 411 -13.41 10.14 -9.95
C ARG A 411 -12.79 9.17 -10.95
N ALA A 412 -13.60 8.75 -11.92
CA ALA A 412 -13.15 7.99 -13.09
C ALA A 412 -12.04 8.74 -13.86
N TYR A 413 -11.16 7.97 -14.49
CA TYR A 413 -10.09 8.48 -15.34
C TYR A 413 -9.99 7.67 -16.63
N VAL A 414 -9.36 8.26 -17.64
CA VAL A 414 -9.11 7.59 -18.92
C VAL A 414 -8.00 6.54 -18.74
N PRO A 415 -8.21 5.27 -19.10
CA PRO A 415 -7.17 4.24 -19.04
C PRO A 415 -5.89 4.68 -19.76
N GLY A 416 -4.74 4.46 -19.13
CA GLY A 416 -3.42 4.81 -19.69
C GLY A 416 -2.98 6.27 -19.49
N ILE A 417 -3.84 7.15 -18.94
CA ILE A 417 -3.47 8.55 -18.66
C ILE A 417 -2.29 8.65 -17.66
N ASP A 418 -2.17 7.70 -16.74
CA ASP A 418 -1.04 7.60 -15.79
C ASP A 418 0.30 7.40 -16.50
N SER A 419 0.32 6.49 -17.47
CA SER A 419 1.49 6.20 -18.30
C SER A 419 1.83 7.37 -19.20
N TYR A 420 0.81 7.98 -19.82
CA TYR A 420 0.99 9.18 -20.63
C TYR A 420 1.58 10.34 -19.83
N ILE A 421 1.08 10.63 -18.62
CA ILE A 421 1.65 11.65 -17.72
C ILE A 421 3.10 11.30 -17.37
N ALA A 422 3.39 10.03 -17.06
CA ALA A 422 4.74 9.61 -16.72
C ALA A 422 5.72 9.75 -17.90
N ASP A 423 5.29 9.40 -19.10
CA ASP A 423 6.12 9.50 -20.31
C ASP A 423 6.34 10.96 -20.70
N ARG A 424 5.29 11.80 -20.63
CA ARG A 424 5.38 13.26 -20.78
C ARG A 424 6.37 13.89 -19.79
N ALA A 425 6.30 13.47 -18.51
CA ALA A 425 7.20 13.98 -17.47
C ALA A 425 8.67 13.62 -17.74
N LEU A 426 8.92 12.39 -18.21
CA LEU A 426 10.27 11.95 -18.59
C LEU A 426 10.78 12.67 -19.84
N GLU A 427 9.95 12.79 -20.87
CA GLU A 427 10.31 13.41 -22.15
C GLU A 427 10.64 14.90 -22.00
N ARG A 428 9.85 15.64 -21.21
CA ARG A 428 9.96 17.10 -21.11
C ARG A 428 10.85 17.60 -19.99
N TYR A 429 10.99 16.83 -18.91
CA TYR A 429 11.66 17.28 -17.69
C TYR A 429 12.70 16.28 -17.16
N GLY A 430 12.91 15.18 -17.86
CA GLY A 430 13.86 14.13 -17.48
C GLY A 430 15.07 14.10 -18.40
N ARG A 431 16.27 14.07 -17.80
CA ARG A 431 17.52 13.79 -18.52
C ARG A 431 17.90 12.33 -18.31
N GLN A 432 17.94 11.55 -19.38
CA GLN A 432 18.39 10.17 -19.31
C GLN A 432 19.90 10.11 -18.97
N LEU A 433 20.24 9.41 -17.90
CA LEU A 433 21.62 9.19 -17.46
C LEU A 433 22.22 7.90 -18.02
N THR A 434 21.37 6.91 -18.33
CA THR A 434 21.83 5.64 -18.88
C THR A 434 22.18 5.82 -20.36
N VAL A 435 23.45 5.67 -20.72
CA VAL A 435 23.93 5.76 -22.11
C VAL A 435 24.08 4.34 -22.70
N PRO A 436 23.34 3.99 -23.76
CA PRO A 436 23.59 2.75 -24.50
C PRO A 436 25.00 2.76 -25.10
N GLN A 437 25.78 1.70 -24.87
CA GLN A 437 27.10 1.56 -25.48
C GLN A 437 27.02 0.67 -26.72
N LYS A 438 27.68 1.09 -27.81
CA LYS A 438 27.77 0.31 -29.05
C LYS A 438 28.35 -1.08 -28.76
N GLY A 439 27.72 -2.13 -29.27
CA GLY A 439 28.11 -3.53 -29.01
C GLY A 439 27.61 -4.12 -27.68
N ARG A 440 26.91 -3.34 -26.83
CA ARG A 440 26.21 -3.85 -25.64
C ARG A 440 24.71 -3.88 -25.86
N ARG A 441 24.02 -4.75 -25.12
CA ARG A 441 22.55 -4.83 -25.13
C ARG A 441 21.95 -3.49 -24.72
N THR A 442 21.03 -2.98 -25.52
CA THR A 442 20.22 -1.80 -25.15
C THR A 442 19.46 -2.08 -23.85
N PRO A 443 19.58 -1.21 -22.83
CA PRO A 443 18.82 -1.36 -21.60
C PRO A 443 17.31 -1.25 -21.87
N ALA A 444 16.50 -2.11 -21.24
CA ALA A 444 15.05 -1.98 -21.30
C ALA A 444 14.57 -0.71 -20.55
N PRO A 445 13.37 -0.18 -20.84
CA PRO A 445 12.89 1.10 -20.25
C PRO A 445 12.95 1.18 -18.72
N ASP A 446 12.75 0.07 -18.01
CA ASP A 446 12.83 -0.01 -16.55
C ASP A 446 14.27 -0.03 -16.00
N GLN A 447 15.25 -0.27 -16.88
CA GLN A 447 16.68 -0.24 -16.60
C GLN A 447 17.28 1.15 -16.87
N LEU A 448 16.53 2.04 -17.51
CA LEU A 448 16.95 3.42 -17.72
C LEU A 448 16.84 4.20 -16.40
N SER A 449 17.91 4.93 -16.11
CA SER A 449 17.96 5.93 -15.06
C SER A 449 17.88 7.33 -15.65
N TYR A 450 17.26 8.22 -14.89
CA TYR A 450 17.01 9.60 -15.25
C TYR A 450 17.36 10.51 -14.06
N THR A 451 17.64 11.77 -14.37
CA THR A 451 17.69 12.89 -13.42
C THR A 451 16.84 14.06 -13.94
N ALA A 452 16.75 15.15 -13.19
CA ALA A 452 15.99 16.35 -13.58
C ALA A 452 16.66 17.08 -14.76
N ASP A 453 15.85 17.63 -15.67
CA ASP A 453 16.27 18.47 -16.80
C ASP A 453 15.49 19.79 -16.86
N PHE A 454 15.65 20.63 -15.84
CA PHE A 454 15.16 22.02 -15.81
C PHE A 454 15.97 22.84 -14.82
N ALA A 455 15.93 24.16 -14.98
CA ALA A 455 16.63 25.09 -14.11
C ALA A 455 16.08 25.01 -12.67
N TRP A 456 16.94 24.65 -11.72
CA TRP A 456 16.59 24.72 -10.31
C TRP A 456 16.38 26.18 -9.90
N PRO A 457 15.27 26.52 -9.22
CA PRO A 457 15.15 27.81 -8.58
C PRO A 457 16.34 28.00 -7.63
N THR A 458 17.07 29.11 -7.76
CA THR A 458 18.27 29.42 -6.98
C THR A 458 18.03 29.48 -5.46
N ARG A 459 16.77 29.59 -5.02
CA ARG A 459 16.35 29.61 -3.62
C ARG A 459 15.01 28.89 -3.46
N TRP A 460 14.95 27.89 -2.57
CA TRP A 460 13.72 27.18 -2.23
C TRP A 460 13.67 26.89 -0.73
N TRP A 461 12.96 27.74 0.02
CA TRP A 461 12.54 27.50 1.39
C TRP A 461 11.12 28.05 1.57
N ILE A 462 10.32 27.40 2.41
CA ILE A 462 9.04 27.96 2.85
C ILE A 462 9.38 28.95 3.96
N ALA A 463 9.55 30.25 3.67
CA ALA A 463 9.81 31.20 4.76
C ALA A 463 8.68 31.11 5.80
N GLY A 464 9.04 31.08 7.09
CA GLY A 464 8.06 31.33 8.14
C GLY A 464 7.46 32.73 7.95
N THR A 465 6.32 33.00 8.59
CA THR A 465 5.67 34.33 8.58
C THR A 465 6.58 35.46 9.08
N ASP A 466 7.71 35.11 9.70
CA ASP A 466 8.75 35.96 10.27
C ASP A 466 10.01 36.11 9.37
N GLY A 467 9.99 35.62 8.13
CA GLY A 467 11.09 35.80 7.17
C GLY A 467 12.38 35.00 7.50
N LYS A 468 12.35 34.18 8.55
CA LYS A 468 13.45 33.28 8.92
C LYS A 468 13.34 31.97 8.13
N PRO A 469 14.45 31.29 7.80
CA PRO A 469 14.40 29.97 7.19
C PRO A 469 13.60 29.03 8.11
N PRO A 470 12.67 28.23 7.56
CA PRO A 470 11.75 27.45 8.39
C PRO A 470 12.49 26.32 9.12
N ARG A 471 11.86 25.83 10.21
CA ARG A 471 12.06 24.47 10.73
C ARG A 471 12.16 23.47 9.56
N GLU A 472 12.97 22.41 9.71
CA GLU A 472 13.19 21.39 8.66
C GLU A 472 11.88 20.96 7.99
N SER A 473 11.59 21.51 6.81
CA SER A 473 10.41 21.11 6.04
C SER A 473 10.57 19.65 5.64
N SER A 474 9.49 18.87 5.67
CA SER A 474 9.50 17.48 5.22
C SER A 474 9.94 17.37 3.74
N ARG A 475 10.44 16.19 3.36
CA ARG A 475 10.78 15.91 1.94
C ARG A 475 9.59 16.18 1.01
N TYR A 476 8.37 15.93 1.47
CA TYR A 476 7.16 16.10 0.68
C TYR A 476 6.75 17.59 0.54
N GLU A 477 6.84 18.38 1.61
CA GLU A 477 6.55 19.82 1.53
C GLU A 477 7.52 20.53 0.60
N ARG A 478 8.81 20.14 0.66
CA ARG A 478 9.84 20.59 -0.26
C ARG A 478 9.50 20.27 -1.71
N ALA A 479 8.98 19.07 -1.96
CA ALA A 479 8.55 18.62 -3.28
C ALA A 479 7.37 19.45 -3.83
N ARG A 480 6.39 19.80 -2.99
CA ARG A 480 5.28 20.68 -3.39
C ARG A 480 5.75 22.10 -3.69
N ALA A 481 6.66 22.64 -2.88
CA ALA A 481 7.23 23.97 -3.13
C ALA A 481 8.00 24.00 -4.47
N ALA A 482 8.76 22.95 -4.78
CA ALA A 482 9.47 22.82 -6.05
C ALA A 482 8.50 22.73 -7.25
N SER A 483 7.42 21.96 -7.13
CA SER A 483 6.36 21.89 -8.14
C SER A 483 5.77 23.27 -8.43
N LEU A 484 5.38 24.01 -7.38
CA LEU A 484 4.80 25.35 -7.53
C LEU A 484 5.78 26.33 -8.19
N ALA A 485 7.06 26.28 -7.80
CA ALA A 485 8.11 27.10 -8.41
C ALA A 485 8.29 26.78 -9.91
N LEU A 486 8.30 25.50 -10.28
CA LEU A 486 8.41 25.08 -11.67
C LEU A 486 7.17 25.48 -12.50
N GLN A 487 5.97 25.30 -11.95
CA GLN A 487 4.74 25.77 -12.59
C GLN A 487 4.76 27.29 -12.82
N ASN A 488 5.23 28.07 -11.83
CA ASN A 488 5.32 29.52 -11.95
C ASN A 488 6.37 29.94 -12.99
N ALA A 489 7.51 29.24 -13.06
CA ALA A 489 8.52 29.48 -14.09
C ALA A 489 7.97 29.22 -15.51
N ILE A 490 7.25 28.11 -15.70
CA ILE A 490 6.57 27.78 -16.97
C ILE A 490 5.49 28.80 -17.31
N ARG A 491 4.72 29.27 -16.32
CA ARG A 491 3.74 30.34 -16.54
C ARG A 491 4.42 31.63 -16.97
N ALA A 492 5.50 32.02 -16.30
CA ALA A 492 6.25 33.23 -16.59
C ALA A 492 6.80 33.24 -18.02
N THR A 493 7.32 32.10 -18.51
CA THR A 493 7.79 31.98 -19.90
C THR A 493 6.65 32.06 -20.92
N LEU A 494 5.47 31.50 -20.62
CA LEU A 494 4.29 31.58 -21.49
C LEU A 494 3.66 32.99 -21.52
N THR A 495 3.82 33.77 -20.45
CA THR A 495 3.29 35.14 -20.36
C THR A 495 4.30 36.22 -20.75
N ALA A 496 5.55 35.84 -21.07
CA ALA A 496 6.56 36.79 -21.49
C ALA A 496 6.15 37.43 -22.82
N PRO A 497 6.09 38.78 -22.94
CA PRO A 497 5.84 39.42 -24.22
C PRO A 497 6.95 39.03 -25.21
N PRO A 498 6.64 38.89 -26.51
CA PRO A 498 7.68 38.60 -27.51
C PRO A 498 8.78 39.63 -27.37
N ALA A 499 10.04 39.15 -27.35
CA ALA A 499 11.20 40.01 -27.19
C ALA A 499 11.16 41.10 -28.27
N ARG A 500 11.08 42.36 -27.83
CA ARG A 500 11.25 43.50 -28.74
C ARG A 500 12.72 43.50 -29.19
N GLY A 501 12.92 43.15 -30.46
CA GLY A 501 14.09 43.56 -31.22
C GLY A 501 15.06 42.44 -31.57
N GLU A 502 14.89 41.89 -32.78
CA GLU A 502 15.90 42.06 -33.82
C GLU A 502 15.15 42.30 -35.13
N ALA A 503 15.36 43.46 -35.74
CA ALA A 503 14.79 43.81 -37.03
C ALA A 503 15.45 42.93 -38.10
N PRO A 504 14.70 42.26 -38.99
CA PRO A 504 15.31 41.56 -40.11
C PRO A 504 15.91 42.59 -41.09
N PRO A 505 17.06 42.29 -41.73
CA PRO A 505 17.63 43.18 -42.72
C PRO A 505 16.67 43.30 -43.91
N ALA A 506 16.43 44.54 -44.33
CA ALA A 506 15.58 44.88 -45.45
C ALA A 506 16.01 44.15 -46.72
N THR A 507 15.06 43.47 -47.36
CA THR A 507 15.13 43.11 -48.78
C THR A 507 13.86 43.60 -49.47
N ALA A 508 14.07 44.28 -50.59
CA ALA A 508 13.12 45.04 -51.39
C ALA A 508 12.16 44.11 -52.20
N PRO A 509 11.09 44.65 -52.81
CA PRO A 509 9.87 43.89 -53.13
C PRO A 509 9.90 43.24 -54.52
N ALA A 510 9.18 42.13 -54.67
CA ALA A 510 8.72 41.62 -55.97
C ALA A 510 7.26 41.11 -55.85
N ALA A 511 6.48 41.41 -56.89
CA ALA A 511 5.02 41.37 -56.98
C ALA A 511 4.41 39.94 -57.14
N PRO A 512 3.07 39.76 -56.99
CA PRO A 512 2.33 38.47 -56.99
C PRO A 512 1.86 38.10 -58.43
N PRO A 513 1.03 37.06 -58.74
CA PRO A 513 0.24 36.07 -57.95
C PRO A 513 0.48 34.60 -58.43
N THR A 514 -0.15 33.50 -57.93
CA THR A 514 -1.52 33.00 -58.21
C THR A 514 -1.90 31.81 -57.31
N ASN A 515 -3.20 31.72 -56.99
CA ASN A 515 -3.93 30.58 -56.41
C ASN A 515 -3.79 29.28 -57.25
N ASP A 516 -3.78 28.11 -56.61
CA ASP A 516 -4.92 27.17 -56.72
C ASP A 516 -4.91 26.00 -55.72
N HIS A 517 -6.15 25.58 -55.41
CA HIS A 517 -6.72 24.50 -54.57
C HIS A 517 -6.04 23.11 -54.64
N ASP A 518 -6.08 22.21 -53.64
CA ASP A 518 -7.25 21.48 -53.08
C ASP A 518 -6.88 20.75 -51.75
N GLN A 519 -7.60 20.96 -50.64
CA GLN A 519 -8.67 20.14 -50.03
C GLN A 519 -8.29 18.88 -49.22
N ALA A 520 -8.49 18.97 -47.88
CA ALA A 520 -9.20 17.97 -47.05
C ALA A 520 -9.69 18.62 -45.72
N VAL A 521 -10.87 18.20 -45.26
CA VAL A 521 -11.89 18.88 -44.40
C VAL A 521 -11.62 18.84 -42.88
N PRO A 522 -12.15 19.78 -42.05
CA PRO A 522 -11.79 19.98 -40.64
C PRO A 522 -12.78 19.37 -39.63
N HIS A 523 -12.30 18.99 -38.44
CA HIS A 523 -13.13 18.79 -37.26
C HIS A 523 -12.96 19.98 -36.29
N GLY A 524 -14.04 20.74 -36.12
CA GLY A 524 -14.10 21.93 -35.28
C GLY A 524 -14.30 21.62 -33.80
N VAL A 525 -13.67 22.45 -32.97
CA VAL A 525 -13.84 22.55 -31.52
C VAL A 525 -14.83 23.69 -31.25
N ASP A 526 -15.91 23.39 -30.56
CA ASP A 526 -16.92 24.39 -30.20
C ASP A 526 -16.51 25.15 -28.93
N HIS A 527 -16.54 26.49 -28.99
CA HIS A 527 -16.27 27.38 -27.86
C HIS A 527 -17.60 28.00 -27.39
N PRO A 528 -18.08 27.73 -26.16
CA PRO A 528 -19.18 28.48 -25.60
C PRO A 528 -18.70 29.88 -25.16
N SER A 529 -19.30 30.87 -25.80
CA SER A 529 -19.52 32.29 -25.44
C SER A 529 -18.86 32.87 -24.18
N ARG A 530 -18.12 33.95 -24.41
CA ARG A 530 -17.58 34.94 -23.46
C ARG A 530 -18.69 35.57 -22.58
N GLU A 531 -18.69 35.25 -21.29
CA GLU A 531 -19.03 36.20 -20.24
C GLU A 531 -17.76 36.49 -19.43
N ALA A 532 -17.55 37.76 -19.05
CA ALA A 532 -16.30 38.38 -18.60
C ALA A 532 -15.25 37.42 -18.00
N ALA A 533 -14.24 37.08 -18.80
CA ALA A 533 -13.17 36.17 -18.41
C ALA A 533 -12.42 36.73 -17.19
N GLN A 534 -12.59 36.06 -16.05
CA GLN A 534 -11.80 36.35 -14.85
C GLN A 534 -10.31 36.38 -15.20
N THR A 535 -9.63 37.42 -14.73
CA THR A 535 -8.18 37.53 -14.89
C THR A 535 -7.49 36.32 -14.25
N PRO A 536 -6.29 35.93 -14.70
CA PRO A 536 -5.57 34.78 -14.14
C PRO A 536 -5.36 34.84 -12.62
N ALA A 537 -5.23 36.06 -12.06
CA ALA A 537 -5.18 36.28 -10.61
C ALA A 537 -6.52 36.01 -9.91
N GLN A 538 -7.63 36.42 -10.53
CA GLN A 538 -8.98 36.12 -10.03
C GLN A 538 -9.32 34.62 -10.12
N ARG A 539 -8.84 33.92 -11.16
CA ARG A 539 -8.95 32.45 -11.27
C ARG A 539 -8.12 31.71 -10.24
N ALA A 540 -6.89 32.16 -9.98
CA ALA A 540 -6.04 31.56 -8.93
C ALA A 540 -6.61 31.82 -7.52
N ALA A 541 -7.13 33.03 -7.27
CA ALA A 541 -7.85 33.34 -6.04
C ALA A 541 -9.14 32.52 -5.91
N ALA A 542 -9.87 32.29 -7.01
CA ALA A 542 -11.05 31.43 -7.03
C ALA A 542 -10.70 29.97 -6.78
N ILE A 543 -9.62 29.43 -7.37
CA ILE A 543 -9.15 28.05 -7.13
C ILE A 543 -8.63 27.88 -5.70
N HIS A 544 -7.91 28.85 -5.16
CA HIS A 544 -7.47 28.82 -3.76
C HIS A 544 -8.65 28.96 -2.79
N ALA A 545 -9.59 29.88 -3.06
CA ALA A 545 -10.84 30.00 -2.30
C ALA A 545 -11.70 28.74 -2.42
N HIS A 546 -11.68 28.06 -3.56
CA HIS A 546 -12.36 26.79 -3.80
C HIS A 546 -11.70 25.62 -3.06
N GLN A 547 -10.37 25.59 -3.00
CA GLN A 547 -9.60 24.63 -2.19
C GLN A 547 -9.80 24.85 -0.68
N GLN A 548 -9.95 26.11 -0.23
CA GLN A 548 -10.25 26.46 1.16
C GLN A 548 -11.73 26.22 1.50
N ALA A 549 -12.67 26.54 0.61
CA ALA A 549 -14.10 26.29 0.79
C ALA A 549 -14.47 24.80 0.74
N ALA A 550 -13.59 23.96 0.19
CA ALA A 550 -13.67 22.48 0.18
C ALA A 550 -13.37 21.79 1.52
N MET A 551 -12.98 22.55 2.54
CA MET A 551 -12.78 22.04 3.89
C MET A 551 -14.10 22.13 4.71
N PRO A 552 -14.50 21.09 5.46
CA PRO A 552 -15.63 21.19 6.39
C PRO A 552 -15.44 22.32 7.41
N GLN A 553 -16.50 23.04 7.76
CA GLN A 553 -16.49 24.24 8.62
C GLN A 553 -15.96 23.96 10.05
N GLU A 554 -16.00 22.70 10.50
CA GLU A 554 -15.31 22.20 11.71
C GLU A 554 -13.78 22.41 11.70
N TYR A 555 -13.17 22.64 10.52
CA TYR A 555 -11.75 22.94 10.36
C TYR A 555 -11.43 24.44 10.18
N LEU A 556 -12.43 25.32 10.15
CA LEU A 556 -12.27 26.75 9.82
C LEU A 556 -12.72 27.73 10.91
N GLU A 557 -13.41 27.30 11.97
CA GLU A 557 -13.88 28.24 13.00
C GLU A 557 -12.81 28.56 14.06
N GLY A 558 -12.42 29.84 14.12
CA GLY A 558 -11.69 30.44 15.26
C GLY A 558 -10.27 30.98 15.01
N ARG A 559 -9.82 31.11 13.76
CA ARG A 559 -8.51 31.72 13.47
C ARG A 559 -8.62 33.23 13.28
N THR A 560 -8.56 33.97 14.38
CA THR A 560 -7.66 35.12 14.37
C THR A 560 -6.24 34.58 14.39
N THR A 561 -5.42 34.97 13.41
CA THR A 561 -4.03 34.51 13.24
C THR A 561 -3.02 35.42 13.93
N ASP A 562 -3.46 36.29 14.84
CA ASP A 562 -2.57 37.12 15.66
C ASP A 562 -2.15 36.38 16.96
N PRO A 563 -0.88 35.95 17.09
CA PRO A 563 -0.41 35.21 18.26
C PRO A 563 -0.45 36.02 19.56
N ALA A 564 -0.42 37.36 19.49
CA ALA A 564 -0.39 38.23 20.66
C ALA A 564 -1.73 38.26 21.43
N THR A 565 -2.83 38.02 20.74
CA THR A 565 -4.20 38.07 21.29
C THR A 565 -4.86 36.69 21.42
N TRP A 566 -4.29 35.65 20.79
CA TRP A 566 -4.83 34.29 20.83
C TRP A 566 -4.87 33.68 22.25
N MET A 567 -3.84 33.93 23.07
CA MET A 567 -3.75 33.40 24.44
C MET A 567 -4.58 34.17 25.47
N THR A 568 -5.10 35.35 25.13
CA THR A 568 -5.76 36.26 26.08
C THR A 568 -7.25 36.40 25.83
N SER A 569 -7.80 35.80 24.77
CA SER A 569 -9.24 35.85 24.51
C SER A 569 -10.03 35.06 25.58
N PRO A 570 -11.15 35.60 26.10
CA PRO A 570 -11.95 34.92 27.13
C PRO A 570 -12.41 33.51 26.70
N GLN A 571 -12.69 33.32 25.42
CA GLN A 571 -13.14 32.05 24.85
C GLN A 571 -12.00 31.02 24.77
N ASN A 572 -10.78 31.43 24.41
CA ASN A 572 -9.62 30.54 24.37
C ASN A 572 -9.12 30.21 25.78
N LEU A 573 -9.18 31.17 26.71
CA LEU A 573 -8.89 30.93 28.13
C LEU A 573 -9.88 29.92 28.73
N ALA A 574 -11.18 30.03 28.41
CA ALA A 574 -12.17 29.05 28.82
C ALA A 574 -11.92 27.66 28.22
N ARG A 575 -11.46 27.60 26.96
CA ARG A 575 -11.12 26.35 26.24
C ARG A 575 -9.87 25.68 26.83
N ILE A 576 -8.84 26.44 27.15
CA ILE A 576 -7.64 25.95 27.83
C ILE A 576 -8.01 25.46 29.23
N ALA A 577 -8.80 26.24 29.99
CA ALA A 577 -9.26 25.82 31.32
C ALA A 577 -10.12 24.54 31.27
N ALA A 578 -10.91 24.32 30.21
CA ALA A 578 -11.67 23.10 30.01
C ALA A 578 -10.76 21.90 29.68
N LEU A 579 -9.73 22.08 28.85
CA LEU A 579 -8.74 21.05 28.54
C LEU A 579 -7.91 20.68 29.78
N THR A 580 -7.51 21.66 30.59
CA THR A 580 -6.82 21.43 31.86
C THR A 580 -7.70 20.68 32.85
N ARG A 581 -8.97 21.08 33.02
CA ARG A 581 -9.92 20.33 33.88
C ARG A 581 -10.15 18.90 33.40
N ALA A 582 -10.21 18.66 32.08
CA ALA A 582 -10.35 17.34 31.50
C ALA A 582 -9.08 16.48 31.71
N ALA A 583 -7.90 17.06 31.57
CA ALA A 583 -6.63 16.40 31.84
C ALA A 583 -6.46 16.05 33.34
N GLU A 584 -6.86 16.95 34.25
CA GLU A 584 -6.84 16.72 35.70
C GLU A 584 -7.88 15.69 36.14
N ALA A 585 -9.06 15.64 35.52
CA ALA A 585 -10.04 14.58 35.75
C ALA A 585 -9.54 13.22 35.24
N HIS A 586 -8.80 13.21 34.12
CA HIS A 586 -8.16 12.00 33.61
C HIS A 586 -7.01 11.53 34.51
N GLY A 587 -6.19 12.44 35.03
CA GLY A 587 -5.14 12.13 36.02
C GLY A 587 -5.71 11.52 37.30
N ARG A 588 -6.79 12.11 37.85
CA ARG A 588 -7.48 11.59 39.05
C ARG A 588 -8.11 10.21 38.84
N THR A 589 -8.69 9.95 37.67
CA THR A 589 -9.26 8.63 37.35
C THR A 589 -8.17 7.56 37.17
N VAL A 590 -7.00 7.93 36.66
CA VAL A 590 -5.84 7.04 36.56
C VAL A 590 -5.23 6.77 37.94
N GLU A 591 -5.14 7.77 38.82
CA GLU A 591 -4.71 7.57 40.22
C GLU A 591 -5.71 6.71 41.02
N GLU A 592 -7.02 6.97 40.89
CA GLU A 592 -8.05 6.14 41.55
C GLU A 592 -8.06 4.69 41.03
N GLN A 593 -7.78 4.47 39.74
CA GLN A 593 -7.61 3.13 39.19
C GLN A 593 -6.35 2.46 39.71
N ALA A 594 -5.24 3.20 39.85
CA ALA A 594 -3.98 2.69 40.39
C ALA A 594 -4.11 2.30 41.88
N ASP A 595 -4.82 3.07 42.69
CA ASP A 595 -5.05 2.77 44.11
C ASP A 595 -6.03 1.61 44.32
N ARG A 596 -7.06 1.47 43.46
CA ARG A 596 -7.95 0.30 43.46
C ARG A 596 -7.20 -1.00 43.16
N THR A 597 -6.21 -0.97 42.26
CA THR A 597 -5.35 -2.13 42.00
C THR A 597 -4.35 -2.44 43.10
N LYS A 598 -3.95 -1.45 43.92
CA LYS A 598 -3.07 -1.67 45.09
C LYS A 598 -3.81 -2.25 46.30
N HIS A 599 -5.10 -1.94 46.47
CA HIS A 599 -5.90 -2.43 47.60
C HIS A 599 -6.65 -3.75 47.31
N ALA A 600 -6.62 -4.25 46.08
CA ALA A 600 -7.14 -5.57 45.73
C ALA A 600 -6.03 -6.65 45.78
N HIS A 601 -5.56 -6.95 46.99
CA HIS A 601 -4.85 -8.21 47.30
C HIS A 601 -5.57 -8.89 48.48
N PRO A 602 -6.11 -10.11 48.31
CA PRO A 602 -6.84 -10.78 49.38
C PRO A 602 -5.87 -11.26 50.46
N ALA A 603 -6.16 -10.90 51.72
CA ALA A 603 -5.44 -11.35 52.89
C ALA A 603 -5.48 -12.89 53.00
N LYS A 604 -4.31 -13.51 53.08
CA LYS A 604 -4.12 -14.91 53.47
C LYS A 604 -4.67 -15.10 54.89
N GLN A 605 -5.74 -15.88 55.04
CA GLN A 605 -6.14 -16.42 56.34
C GLN A 605 -5.19 -17.56 56.72
N ALA A 606 -4.57 -17.45 57.90
CA ALA A 606 -3.90 -18.55 58.57
C ALA A 606 -4.93 -19.40 59.34
N PRO A 607 -4.76 -20.73 59.45
CA PRO A 607 -5.73 -21.59 60.13
C PRO A 607 -5.51 -21.58 61.65
N ALA A 608 -6.61 -21.52 62.40
CA ALA A 608 -6.63 -21.75 63.84
C ALA A 608 -6.59 -23.26 64.15
N ALA A 609 -5.85 -23.60 65.20
CA ALA A 609 -5.70 -24.96 65.71
C ALA A 609 -6.99 -25.44 66.41
N ASP A 610 -7.39 -26.69 66.15
CA ASP A 610 -7.99 -27.54 67.18
C ASP A 610 -7.76 -29.04 66.88
N ALA A 611 -7.77 -29.82 67.95
CA ALA A 611 -7.23 -31.14 68.15
C ALA A 611 -7.95 -32.30 67.43
N GLY A 612 -7.20 -33.36 67.12
CA GLY A 612 -7.79 -34.69 66.94
C GLY A 612 -7.00 -35.68 66.09
N ARG A 613 -6.44 -36.70 66.75
CA ARG A 613 -6.14 -38.06 66.26
C ARG A 613 -4.92 -38.34 65.36
N GLN A 614 -3.96 -38.97 66.03
CA GLN A 614 -3.43 -40.33 65.78
C GLN A 614 -2.58 -40.61 64.53
N GLN A 615 -1.30 -40.87 64.86
CA GLN A 615 -0.52 -42.07 64.53
C GLN A 615 0.12 -42.24 63.14
N GLN A 616 1.45 -42.45 63.22
CA GLN A 616 2.27 -43.36 62.41
C GLN A 616 2.60 -42.86 60.98
N HIS A 617 3.82 -42.95 60.42
CA HIS A 617 5.10 -43.56 60.80
C HIS A 617 6.20 -42.90 59.93
N HIS A 618 7.44 -42.89 60.43
CA HIS A 618 8.74 -43.11 59.75
C HIS A 618 8.83 -42.99 58.20
N THR A 619 9.86 -42.43 57.56
CA THR A 619 11.29 -42.35 57.91
C THR A 619 12.00 -41.42 56.92
N ALA A 620 13.11 -40.85 57.38
CA ALA A 620 14.07 -40.06 56.61
C ALA A 620 14.88 -40.90 55.62
N GLN A 621 15.35 -40.29 54.52
CA GLN A 621 16.77 -40.32 54.18
C GLN A 621 17.17 -39.23 53.18
N THR A 622 18.12 -38.43 53.65
CA THR A 622 19.13 -37.64 52.93
C THR A 622 19.93 -38.50 51.95
N ASP A 623 20.45 -37.95 50.84
CA ASP A 623 21.81 -37.39 50.80
C ASP A 623 22.23 -36.87 49.41
N GLN A 624 23.27 -36.05 49.48
CA GLN A 624 24.07 -35.24 48.54
C GLN A 624 24.52 -35.82 47.18
N GLY A 625 24.95 -34.92 46.28
CA GLY A 625 26.24 -35.12 45.57
C GLY A 625 26.40 -34.63 44.12
N ARG A 626 26.95 -33.42 43.97
CA ARG A 626 27.93 -32.88 42.97
C ARG A 626 28.22 -33.55 41.60
N GLY A 627 28.42 -32.67 40.59
CA GLY A 627 29.36 -32.78 39.44
C GLY A 627 28.96 -31.80 38.30
N VAL A 628 29.59 -30.62 38.08
CA VAL A 628 30.85 -30.29 37.35
C VAL A 628 30.94 -30.89 35.92
N GLY A 629 31.03 -30.02 34.89
CA GLY A 629 30.96 -30.27 33.42
C GLY A 629 32.23 -30.84 32.75
N PRO A 630 32.66 -30.45 31.52
CA PRO A 630 32.05 -29.62 30.45
C PRO A 630 32.23 -30.17 28.99
N ASP A 631 32.00 -29.30 27.99
CA ASP A 631 32.44 -29.28 26.56
C ASP A 631 31.76 -30.13 25.47
N ARG A 632 30.92 -29.48 24.64
CA ARG A 632 31.20 -29.16 23.20
C ARG A 632 30.09 -28.31 22.56
#